data_AF-A0A966BBJ0-F1
#
_entry.id   AF-A0A966BBJ0-F1
#
_cell.length_a   1.000
_cell.length_b   1.000
_cell.length_c   1.000
_cell.angle_alpha   90.00
_cell.angle_beta   90.00
_cell.angle_gamma   90.00
#
_symmetry.space_group_name_H-M   'P 1'
#
loop_
_entity.id
_entity.type
_entity.pdbx_description
1 polymer ?
#
loop_
_entity_poly.entity_id
_entity_poly.type
_entity_poly.pdbx_seq_one_letter_code
_entity_poly.pdbx_strand_id
1 'polypeptide(L)' 'MGDRFLVTGANGCIGAWVVKLLQAEGTDVVAFDLSTDEHRHRLINGGDIPDVQWMHGDLTAQNDVISAA' A
#
# COMPACT_ATOMS: atom_id res chain seq x y z
N MET A 1 8.89 18.15 -7.26
CA MET A 1 8.04 16.99 -7.59
C MET A 1 8.66 15.83 -6.83
N GLY A 2 7.99 15.32 -5.80
CA GLY A 2 8.50 14.17 -5.04
C GLY A 2 8.29 12.88 -5.83
N ASP A 3 9.01 11.83 -5.47
CA ASP A 3 8.78 10.50 -6.02
C ASP A 3 7.40 9.98 -5.57
N ARG A 4 6.80 9.08 -6.37
CA ARG A 4 5.53 8.40 -6.05
C ARG A 4 5.74 6.90 -6.20
N PHE A 5 5.27 6.12 -5.23
CA PHE A 5 5.52 4.69 -5.17
C PHE A 5 4.22 3.88 -5.23
N LEU A 6 4.17 2.92 -6.15
CA LEU A 6 3.18 1.85 -6.15
C LEU A 6 3.75 0.65 -5.38
N VAL A 7 3.16 0.35 -4.23
CA VAL A 7 3.56 -0.79 -3.39
C VAL A 7 2.60 -1.94 -3.64
N THR A 8 3.05 -2.99 -4.32
CA THR A 8 2.26 -4.22 -4.52
C THR A 8 2.43 -5.18 -3.34
N GLY A 9 1.40 -5.96 -3.04
CA GLY A 9 1.40 -6.79 -1.84
C GLY A 9 1.39 -5.96 -0.55
N ALA A 10 0.74 -4.78 -0.61
CA ALA A 10 0.73 -3.78 0.47
C ALA A 10 0.20 -4.30 1.80
N ASN A 11 -0.78 -5.21 1.80
CA ASN A 11 -1.32 -5.83 3.01
C ASN A 11 -0.46 -7.01 3.50
N GLY A 12 0.56 -7.41 2.74
CA GLY A 12 1.56 -8.40 3.12
C GLY A 12 2.47 -7.94 4.27
N CYS A 13 3.28 -8.87 4.81
CA CYS A 13 4.21 -8.56 5.91
C CYS A 13 5.20 -7.45 5.53
N ILE A 14 5.86 -7.59 4.38
CA ILE A 14 6.87 -6.62 3.92
C ILE A 14 6.19 -5.36 3.37
N GLY A 15 5.14 -5.51 2.57
CA GLY A 15 4.41 -4.38 1.99
C GLY A 15 3.88 -3.43 3.06
N ALA A 16 3.35 -3.95 4.17
CA ALA A 16 2.83 -3.10 5.23
C ALA A 16 3.92 -2.23 5.88
N TRP A 17 5.11 -2.78 6.08
CA TRP A 17 6.26 -2.01 6.57
C TRP A 17 6.76 -0.99 5.54
N VAL A 18 6.80 -1.34 4.25
CA VAL A 18 7.20 -0.42 3.18
C VAL A 18 6.23 0.78 3.13
N VAL A 19 4.92 0.55 3.13
CA VAL A 19 3.90 1.62 3.16
C VAL A 19 4.10 2.53 4.38
N LYS A 20 4.29 1.94 5.57
CA LYS A 20 4.53 2.69 6.81
C LYS A 20 5.75 3.61 6.71
N LEU A 21 6.87 3.09 6.21
CA LEU A 21 8.13 3.84 6.12
C LEU A 21 8.04 4.95 5.08
N LEU A 22 7.52 4.68 3.89
CA LEU A 22 7.34 5.69 2.84
C LEU A 22 6.38 6.81 3.26
N GLN A 23 5.30 6.46 3.97
CA GLN A 23 4.39 7.46 4.54
C GLN A 23 5.09 8.32 5.61
N ALA A 24 5.87 7.72 6.50
CA ALA A 24 6.64 8.45 7.51
C ALA A 24 7.68 9.40 6.90
N GLU A 25 8.19 9.07 5.71
CA GLU A 25 9.04 9.94 4.90
C GLU A 25 8.27 11.04 4.14
N GLY A 26 6.93 11.06 4.22
CA GLY A 26 6.08 12.06 3.56
C GLY A 26 5.97 11.88 2.05
N THR A 27 6.20 10.66 1.57
CA THR A 27 6.17 10.33 0.13
C THR A 27 4.77 9.90 -0.29
N ASP A 28 4.40 10.15 -1.55
CA ASP A 28 3.11 9.70 -2.10
C ASP A 28 3.13 8.19 -2.38
N VAL A 29 2.15 7.47 -1.86
CA VAL A 29 2.08 6.01 -1.87
C VAL A 29 0.71 5.54 -2.36
N VAL A 30 0.73 4.64 -3.34
CA VAL A 30 -0.41 3.80 -3.71
C VAL A 30 -0.19 2.39 -3.17
N ALA A 31 -1.01 1.99 -2.21
CA ALA A 31 -1.01 0.66 -1.62
C ALA A 31 -1.92 -0.27 -2.44
N PHE A 32 -1.31 -1.21 -3.17
CA PHE A 32 -2.00 -2.16 -4.05
C PHE A 32 -1.92 -3.59 -3.51
N ASP A 33 -3.06 -4.26 -3.34
CA ASP A 33 -3.11 -5.65 -2.90
C ASP A 33 -4.39 -6.36 -3.37
N LEU A 34 -4.33 -7.68 -3.47
CA LEU A 34 -5.48 -8.55 -3.71
C LEU A 34 -6.30 -8.77 -2.43
N SER A 35 -5.66 -8.67 -1.26
CA SER A 35 -6.35 -8.73 0.03
C SER A 35 -6.82 -7.34 0.43
N THR A 36 -7.94 -7.26 1.17
CA THR A 36 -8.37 -6.04 1.88
C THR A 36 -8.12 -6.15 3.40
N ASP A 37 -7.37 -7.16 3.85
CA ASP A 37 -7.05 -7.38 5.26
C ASP A 37 -6.01 -6.38 5.78
N GLU A 38 -6.50 -5.38 6.50
CA GLU A 38 -5.74 -4.32 7.15
C GLU A 38 -5.08 -4.74 8.48
N HIS A 39 -5.21 -6.00 8.93
CA HIS A 39 -4.73 -6.46 10.23
C HIS A 39 -3.26 -6.09 10.49
N ARG A 40 -2.39 -6.26 9.49
CA ARG A 40 -0.96 -5.94 9.62
C ARG A 40 -0.72 -4.44 9.76
N HIS A 41 -1.47 -3.60 9.06
CA HIS A 41 -1.36 -2.16 9.19
C HIS A 41 -1.76 -1.69 10.58
N ARG A 42 -2.89 -2.19 11.11
CA ARG A 42 -3.31 -1.90 12.48
C ARG A 42 -2.27 -2.40 13.50
N LEU A 43 -1.73 -3.60 13.31
CA LEU A 43 -0.74 -4.17 14.22
C LEU A 43 0.52 -3.31 14.33
N ILE A 44 1.08 -2.85 13.19
CA ILE A 44 2.33 -2.11 13.18
C ILE A 44 2.16 -0.59 13.41
N ASN A 45 0.95 -0.04 13.25
CA ASN A 45 0.66 1.37 13.44
C ASN A 45 -0.17 1.66 14.69
N GLY A 46 -0.11 0.80 15.72
CA GLY A 46 -0.76 1.07 17.00
C GLY A 46 -2.30 1.11 16.96
N GLY A 47 -2.91 0.42 15.98
CA GLY A 47 -4.35 0.37 15.75
C GLY A 47 -4.82 1.17 14.53
N ASP A 48 -3.99 2.09 14.04
CA ASP A 48 -4.32 2.99 12.94
C ASP A 48 -4.04 2.37 11.57
N ILE A 49 -4.60 3.01 10.54
CA ILE A 49 -4.38 2.68 9.14
C ILE A 49 -3.64 3.86 8.50
N PRO A 50 -2.58 3.62 7.71
CA PRO A 50 -1.94 4.65 6.92
C PRO A 50 -2.94 5.41 6.03
N ASP A 51 -2.97 6.74 6.17
CA ASP A 51 -3.53 7.66 5.19
C ASP A 51 -2.68 7.68 3.90
N VAL A 52 -2.98 6.75 3.01
CA VAL A 52 -2.38 6.57 1.68
C VAL A 52 -3.48 6.21 0.69
N GLN A 53 -3.20 6.22 -0.62
CA GLN A 53 -4.17 5.75 -1.60
C GLN A 53 -4.24 4.22 -1.57
N TRP A 54 -5.38 3.68 -1.16
CA TRP A 54 -5.63 2.24 -1.20
C TRP A 54 -6.25 1.82 -2.53
N MET A 55 -5.70 0.77 -3.14
CA MET A 55 -6.24 0.15 -4.33
C MET A 55 -6.29 -1.37 -4.17
N HIS A 56 -7.50 -1.92 -4.23
CA HIS A 56 -7.69 -3.36 -4.31
C HIS A 56 -7.63 -3.81 -5.78
N GLY A 57 -6.82 -4.82 -6.08
CA GLY A 57 -6.69 -5.34 -7.43
C GLY A 57 -5.86 -6.61 -7.52
N ASP A 58 -5.99 -7.32 -8.63
CA ASP A 58 -5.21 -8.53 -8.91
C ASP A 58 -3.97 -8.18 -9.73
N LEU A 59 -2.78 -8.46 -9.19
CA LEU A 59 -1.51 -8.22 -9.88
C LEU A 59 -1.39 -8.99 -11.20
N THR A 60 -2.11 -10.10 -11.33
CA THR A 60 -2.15 -10.92 -12.55
C THR A 60 -3.07 -10.34 -13.63
N ALA A 61 -3.95 -9.41 -13.27
CA ALA A 61 -4.83 -8.70 -14.19
C ALA A 61 -4.18 -7.37 -14.63
N GLN A 62 -3.72 -7.31 -15.89
CA GLN A 62 -2.99 -6.16 -16.43
C GLN A 62 -3.74 -4.82 -16.24
N ASN A 63 -5.07 -4.81 -16.41
CA ASN A 63 -5.88 -3.62 -16.29
C ASN A 63 -5.88 -3.04 -14.87
N ASP A 64 -5.81 -3.89 -13.85
CA ASP A 64 -5.79 -3.46 -12.45
C ASP A 64 -4.48 -2.73 -12.14
N VAL A 65 -3.36 -3.24 -12.66
CA VAL A 65 -2.04 -2.62 -12.50
C VAL A 65 -1.95 -1.29 -13.26
N ILE A 66 -2.46 -1.24 -14.50
CA ILE A 66 -2.50 0.01 -15.29
C ILE A 66 -3.34 1.08 -14.59
N SER A 67 -4.43 0.70 -13.95
CA SER A 67 -5.31 1.63 -13.24
C SER A 67 -4.68 2.17 -11.94
N ALA A 68 -3.68 1.46 -11.39
CA ALA A 68 -3.00 1.80 -10.14
C ALA A 68 -1.83 2.78 -10.31
N ALA A 69 -1.19 2.80 -11.48
CA ALA A 69 -0.02 3.62 -11.78
C ALA A 69 -0.41 5.03 -12.23
#